data_AF-A0A1U8BVY2-F1
#
_entry.id   AF-A0A1U8BVY2-F1
#
_cell.length_a   1.000
_cell.length_b   1.000
_cell.length_c   1.000
_cell.angle_alpha   90.00
_cell.angle_beta   90.00
_cell.angle_gamma   90.00
#
_symmetry.space_group_name_H-M   'P 1'
#
loop_
_entity.id
_entity.type
_entity.pdbx_description
1 polymer ?
#
loop_
_entity_poly.entity_id
_entity_poly.type
_entity_poly.pdbx_seq_one_letter_code
_entity_poly.pdbx_strand_id
1 'polypeptide(L)'
;MGPRRKPRTPTRRSSSPVPGPSRHSSHLGRRRKLLWMKEIKKLQKSTDLLLRKQPFSRVVREICGKFTRGVDLYWQAQALLALQEAAEAFLVHLFEDAYLLTLHANRVTLFPKDIQLTRRIRGIEGGLG
;
A
#
# COMPACT_ATOMS: atom_id res chain seq x y z
N MET A 1 -26.17 81.76 -16.82
CA MET A 1 -26.37 80.48 -17.56
C MET A 1 -25.31 79.49 -17.11
N GLY A 2 -25.66 78.52 -16.26
CA GLY A 2 -24.75 77.44 -15.84
C GLY A 2 -25.51 76.10 -15.89
N PRO A 3 -24.97 75.03 -16.51
CA PRO A 3 -25.77 73.87 -16.85
C PRO A 3 -26.07 72.99 -15.62
N ARG A 4 -27.35 72.65 -15.48
CA ARG A 4 -27.96 71.80 -14.44
C ARG A 4 -27.40 70.37 -14.55
N ARG A 5 -26.71 69.88 -13.51
CA ARG A 5 -26.18 68.50 -13.43
C ARG A 5 -27.33 67.48 -13.47
N LYS A 6 -27.28 66.51 -14.39
CA LYS A 6 -28.22 65.37 -14.44
C LYS A 6 -27.80 64.29 -13.41
N PRO A 7 -28.73 63.61 -12.73
CA PRO A 7 -28.39 62.50 -11.85
C PRO A 7 -27.93 61.29 -12.67
N ARG A 8 -26.81 60.68 -12.29
CA ARG A 8 -26.31 59.43 -12.90
C ARG A 8 -27.00 58.25 -12.23
N THR A 9 -27.60 57.37 -13.04
CA THR A 9 -28.14 56.08 -12.58
C THR A 9 -27.01 55.16 -12.11
N PRO A 10 -27.21 54.36 -11.04
CA PRO A 10 -26.20 53.43 -10.57
C PRO A 10 -26.12 52.23 -11.53
N THR A 11 -25.00 52.08 -12.24
CA THR A 11 -24.68 50.86 -12.98
C THR A 11 -24.46 49.72 -11.99
N ARG A 12 -25.37 48.73 -11.99
CA ARG A 12 -25.24 47.47 -11.27
C ARG A 12 -23.98 46.75 -11.75
N ARG A 13 -22.96 46.63 -10.89
CA ARG A 13 -21.78 45.80 -11.16
C ARG A 13 -22.25 44.37 -11.41
N SER A 14 -21.90 43.81 -12.55
CA SER A 14 -22.09 42.39 -12.85
C SER A 14 -21.34 41.57 -11.80
N SER A 15 -22.04 40.58 -11.25
CA SER A 15 -21.50 39.61 -10.31
C SER A 15 -20.26 38.92 -10.88
N SER A 16 -19.19 38.88 -10.08
CA SER A 16 -17.99 38.10 -10.35
C SER A 16 -18.33 36.66 -10.75
N PRO A 17 -17.58 36.02 -11.67
CA PRO A 17 -17.81 34.62 -12.01
C PRO A 17 -17.61 33.75 -10.77
N VAL A 18 -18.57 32.87 -10.50
CA VAL A 18 -18.46 31.83 -9.46
C VAL A 18 -17.21 30.99 -9.73
N PRO A 19 -16.30 30.75 -8.76
CA PRO A 19 -15.17 29.87 -8.97
C PRO A 19 -15.68 28.47 -9.28
N GLY A 20 -15.49 28.01 -10.53
CA GLY A 20 -15.78 26.63 -10.91
C GLY A 20 -14.87 25.64 -10.16
N PRO A 21 -15.27 24.37 -10.04
CA PRO A 21 -14.53 23.38 -9.26
C PRO A 21 -13.10 23.24 -9.80
N SER A 22 -12.12 23.41 -8.90
CA SER A 22 -10.70 23.40 -9.21
C SER A 22 -10.28 22.08 -9.87
N ARG A 23 -10.02 22.10 -11.18
CA ARG A 23 -9.52 20.97 -11.98
C ARG A 23 -8.13 20.46 -11.56
N HIS A 24 -7.49 21.08 -10.57
CA HIS A 24 -6.15 20.70 -10.11
C HIS A 24 -6.10 19.41 -9.28
N SER A 25 -7.20 19.00 -8.63
CA SER A 25 -7.21 17.79 -7.79
C SER A 25 -7.17 16.48 -8.60
N SER A 26 -7.69 16.48 -9.82
CA SER A 26 -7.79 15.27 -10.65
C SER A 26 -6.43 14.81 -11.21
N HIS A 27 -5.52 15.75 -11.47
CA HIS A 27 -4.19 15.45 -12.01
C HIS A 27 -3.29 14.72 -11.01
N LEU A 28 -3.38 15.09 -9.73
CA LEU A 28 -2.60 14.48 -8.64
C LEU A 28 -3.04 13.03 -8.37
N GLY A 29 -4.37 12.78 -8.33
CA GLY A 29 -4.92 11.43 -8.16
C GLY A 29 -4.58 10.50 -9.34
N ARG A 30 -4.65 11.00 -10.58
CA ARG A 30 -4.28 10.24 -11.78
C ARG A 30 -2.80 9.87 -11.80
N ARG A 31 -1.92 10.79 -11.39
CA ARG A 31 -0.47 10.53 -11.28
C ARG A 31 -0.16 9.46 -10.24
N ARG A 32 -0.79 9.51 -9.06
CA ARG A 32 -0.64 8.45 -8.03
C ARG A 32 -1.13 7.10 -8.53
N LYS A 33 -2.28 7.07 -9.23
CA LYS A 33 -2.81 5.84 -9.85
C LYS A 33 -1.82 5.20 -10.82
N LEU A 34 -1.16 6.03 -11.63
CA LEU A 34 -0.15 5.58 -12.59
C LEU A 34 1.13 5.04 -11.92
N LEU A 35 1.49 5.53 -10.73
CA LEU A 35 2.72 5.11 -10.05
C LEU A 35 2.58 3.71 -9.44
N TRP A 36 1.54 3.44 -8.66
CA TRP A 36 1.36 2.11 -8.05
C TRP A 36 1.10 1.03 -9.11
N MET A 37 0.41 1.34 -10.21
CA MET A 37 0.23 0.38 -11.30
C MET A 37 1.54 0.03 -12.00
N LYS A 38 2.45 0.99 -12.15
CA LYS A 38 3.80 0.73 -12.69
C LYS A 38 4.62 -0.12 -11.73
N GLU A 39 4.51 0.16 -10.43
CA GLU A 39 5.20 -0.59 -9.38
C GLU A 39 4.74 -2.05 -9.33
N ILE A 40 3.43 -2.31 -9.32
CA ILE A 40 2.88 -3.68 -9.38
C ILE A 40 3.39 -4.42 -10.61
N LYS A 41 3.31 -3.82 -11.80
CA LYS A 41 3.78 -4.45 -13.04
C LYS A 41 5.28 -4.75 -13.01
N LYS A 42 6.08 -3.87 -12.41
CA LYS A 42 7.51 -4.07 -12.26
C LYS A 42 7.79 -5.23 -11.30
N LEU A 43 7.18 -5.22 -10.12
CA LEU A 43 7.41 -6.22 -9.07
C LEU A 43 6.92 -7.62 -9.47
N GLN A 44 5.79 -7.72 -10.18
CA GLN A 44 5.29 -8.99 -10.71
C GLN A 44 6.15 -9.56 -11.85
N LYS A 45 6.97 -8.73 -12.51
CA LYS A 45 7.87 -9.18 -13.58
C LYS A 45 9.23 -9.62 -13.03
N SER A 46 9.68 -9.05 -11.91
CA SER A 46 10.93 -9.41 -11.25
C SER A 46 10.77 -10.61 -10.32
N THR A 47 11.87 -11.29 -10.02
CA THR A 47 11.94 -12.38 -9.03
C THR A 47 12.97 -12.07 -7.94
N ASP A 48 13.32 -10.80 -7.76
CA ASP A 48 14.28 -10.36 -6.75
C ASP A 48 13.66 -10.45 -5.34
N LEU A 49 14.48 -10.80 -4.34
CA LEU A 49 14.07 -10.78 -2.94
C LEU A 49 13.76 -9.33 -2.49
N LEU A 50 12.61 -9.14 -1.86
CA LEU A 50 12.05 -7.86 -1.47
C LEU A 50 12.56 -7.40 -0.10
N LEU A 51 12.77 -8.34 0.83
CA LEU A 51 13.28 -8.04 2.16
C LEU A 51 14.80 -7.89 2.14
N ARG A 52 15.31 -6.95 2.95
CA ARG A 52 16.76 -6.84 3.12
C ARG A 52 17.30 -8.04 3.88
N LYS A 53 18.36 -8.66 3.34
CA LYS A 53 18.96 -9.88 3.87
C LYS A 53 19.46 -9.76 5.32
N GLN A 54 20.05 -8.63 5.70
CA GLN A 54 20.65 -8.48 7.03
C GLN A 54 19.60 -8.35 8.16
N PRO A 55 18.55 -7.51 8.05
CA PRO A 55 17.43 -7.54 8.99
C PRO A 55 16.76 -8.91 9.09
N PHE A 56 16.51 -9.58 7.96
CA PHE A 56 15.91 -10.92 7.95
C PHE A 56 16.77 -11.94 8.72
N SER A 57 18.09 -11.94 8.46
CA SER A 57 19.05 -12.81 9.17
C SER A 57 19.06 -12.57 10.69
N ARG A 58 18.93 -11.31 11.15
CA ARG A 58 18.84 -11.00 12.58
C ARG A 58 17.58 -11.60 13.22
N VAL A 59 16.43 -11.50 12.54
CA VAL A 59 15.16 -12.06 13.02
C VAL A 59 15.22 -13.58 13.10
N VAL A 60 15.77 -14.24 12.06
CA VAL A 60 15.93 -15.71 12.06
C VAL A 60 16.77 -16.17 13.25
N ARG A 61 17.90 -15.50 13.52
CA ARG A 61 18.78 -15.84 14.65
C ARG A 61 18.12 -15.56 16.01
N GLU A 62 17.40 -14.45 16.14
CA GLU A 62 16.66 -14.13 17.37
C GLU A 62 15.60 -15.20 17.68
N ILE A 63 14.83 -15.62 16.68
CA ILE A 63 13.82 -16.68 16.83
C ILE A 63 14.50 -18.00 17.19
N CYS A 64 15.57 -18.36 16.49
CA CYS A 64 16.34 -19.58 16.75
C CYS A 64 16.91 -19.62 18.19
N GLY A 65 17.38 -18.48 18.70
CA GLY A 65 17.87 -18.38 20.09
C GLY A 65 16.81 -18.73 21.14
N LYS A 66 15.52 -18.47 20.86
CA LYS A 66 14.41 -18.82 21.76
C LYS A 66 14.23 -20.34 21.91
N PHE A 67 14.64 -21.13 20.92
CA PHE A 67 14.51 -22.59 20.93
C PHE A 67 15.78 -23.31 21.39
N THR A 68 16.95 -22.68 21.23
CA THR A 68 18.24 -23.37 21.40
C THR A 68 18.83 -23.23 22.81
N ARG A 69 18.05 -22.77 23.80
CA ARG A 69 18.41 -22.68 25.24
C ARG A 69 19.81 -22.08 25.49
N GLY A 70 20.20 -21.07 24.71
CA GLY A 70 21.50 -20.38 24.85
C GLY A 70 22.66 -21.00 24.05
N VAL A 71 22.42 -22.00 23.21
CA VAL A 71 23.42 -22.47 22.23
C VAL A 71 23.33 -21.65 20.95
N ASP A 72 24.42 -20.99 20.59
CA ASP A 72 24.51 -20.23 19.34
C ASP A 72 24.76 -21.17 18.16
N LEU A 73 23.78 -21.26 17.26
CA LEU A 73 23.89 -22.02 16.02
C LEU A 73 24.54 -21.18 14.90
N TYR A 74 25.48 -21.80 14.19
CA TYR A 74 26.01 -21.24 12.95
C TYR A 74 25.04 -21.50 11.80
N TRP A 75 24.82 -20.47 10.98
CA TRP A 75 23.90 -20.54 9.84
C TRP A 75 24.68 -20.51 8.54
N GLN A 76 24.41 -21.49 7.68
CA GLN A 76 24.87 -21.46 6.31
C GLN A 76 24.15 -20.34 5.53
N ALA A 77 24.89 -19.67 4.63
CA ALA A 77 24.31 -18.61 3.79
C ALA A 77 23.12 -19.12 2.95
N GLN A 78 23.23 -20.33 2.40
CA GLN A 78 22.17 -20.94 1.59
C GLN A 78 20.90 -21.24 2.39
N ALA A 79 21.02 -21.64 3.66
CA ALA A 79 19.88 -21.89 4.53
C ALA A 79 19.09 -20.59 4.79
N LEU A 80 19.80 -19.48 5.02
CA LEU A 80 19.16 -18.17 5.21
C LEU A 80 18.45 -17.69 3.93
N LEU A 81 19.04 -17.96 2.75
CA LEU A 81 18.38 -17.63 1.47
C LEU A 81 17.12 -18.47 1.25
N ALA A 82 17.19 -19.78 1.47
CA ALA A 82 16.04 -20.67 1.32
C ALA A 82 14.88 -20.28 2.26
N LEU A 83 15.20 -19.94 3.51
CA LEU A 83 14.20 -19.44 4.46
C LEU A 83 13.57 -18.12 3.99
N GLN A 84 14.37 -17.22 3.42
CA GLN A 84 13.87 -15.94 2.92
C GLN A 84 12.97 -16.14 1.70
N GLU A 85 13.36 -16.98 0.75
CA GLU A 85 12.56 -17.32 -0.43
C GLU A 85 11.20 -17.91 -0.02
N ALA A 86 11.20 -18.88 0.89
CA ALA A 86 9.96 -19.49 1.38
C ALA A 86 9.06 -18.48 2.12
N ALA A 87 9.65 -17.64 2.98
CA ALA A 87 8.89 -16.65 3.75
C ALA A 87 8.27 -15.57 2.85
N GLU A 88 9.03 -15.04 1.89
CA GLU A 88 8.50 -14.03 0.96
C GLU A 88 7.43 -14.62 0.05
N ALA A 89 7.66 -15.82 -0.49
CA ALA A 89 6.64 -16.52 -1.29
C ALA A 89 5.35 -16.73 -0.47
N PHE A 90 5.45 -17.19 0.77
CA PHE A 90 4.28 -17.37 1.64
C PHE A 90 3.53 -16.06 1.87
N LEU A 91 4.23 -14.97 2.18
CA LEU A 91 3.61 -13.66 2.43
C LEU A 91 2.93 -13.09 1.19
N VAL A 92 3.54 -13.21 0.01
CA VAL A 92 2.94 -12.76 -1.26
C VAL A 92 1.62 -13.49 -1.51
N HIS A 93 1.61 -14.82 -1.44
CA HIS A 93 0.37 -15.60 -1.63
C HIS A 93 -0.68 -15.30 -0.55
N LEU A 94 -0.27 -15.08 0.70
CA LEU A 94 -1.18 -14.69 1.77
C LEU A 94 -1.84 -13.33 1.49
N PHE A 95 -1.09 -12.36 0.97
CA PHE A 95 -1.63 -11.05 0.60
C PHE A 95 -2.54 -11.11 -0.61
N GLU A 96 -2.25 -11.95 -1.61
CA GLU A 96 -3.14 -12.17 -2.75
C GLU A 96 -4.52 -12.67 -2.29
N ASP A 97 -4.56 -13.69 -1.45
CA ASP A 97 -5.81 -14.23 -0.89
C ASP A 97 -6.54 -13.23 0.00
N ALA A 98 -5.82 -12.53 0.89
CA ALA A 98 -6.41 -11.49 1.74
C ALA A 98 -6.96 -10.31 0.93
N TYR A 99 -6.35 -10.03 -0.23
CA TYR A 99 -6.86 -9.00 -1.12
C TYR A 99 -8.16 -9.43 -1.82
N LEU A 100 -8.36 -10.72 -2.13
CA LEU A 100 -9.65 -11.22 -2.62
C LEU A 100 -10.78 -10.98 -1.60
N LEU A 101 -10.52 -11.18 -0.31
CA LEU A 101 -11.48 -10.87 0.76
C LEU A 101 -11.75 -9.37 0.91
N THR A 102 -10.72 -8.55 0.68
CA THR A 102 -10.85 -7.09 0.67
C THR A 102 -11.81 -6.64 -0.44
N LEU A 103 -11.65 -7.20 -1.65
CA LEU A 103 -12.52 -6.94 -2.79
C LEU A 103 -13.93 -7.49 -2.58
N HIS A 104 -14.06 -8.67 -1.96
CA HIS A 104 -15.36 -9.25 -1.60
C HIS A 104 -16.16 -8.33 -0.66
N ALA A 105 -15.47 -7.59 0.22
CA ALA A 105 -16.07 -6.60 1.08
C ALA A 105 -16.24 -5.20 0.43
N ASN A 106 -16.13 -5.09 -0.90
CA ASN A 106 -16.23 -3.84 -1.68
C ASN A 106 -15.24 -2.74 -1.24
N ARG A 107 -14.05 -3.13 -0.75
CA ARG A 107 -12.97 -2.21 -0.38
C ARG A 107 -11.79 -2.36 -1.33
N VAL A 108 -10.96 -1.32 -1.39
CA VAL A 108 -9.66 -1.34 -2.11
C VAL A 108 -8.50 -1.41 -1.13
N THR A 109 -8.67 -0.85 0.08
CA THR A 109 -7.64 -0.90 1.13
C THR A 109 -7.76 -2.21 1.90
N LEU A 110 -6.64 -2.93 2.01
CA LEU A 110 -6.52 -4.16 2.78
C LEU A 110 -6.43 -3.86 4.28
N PHE A 111 -7.17 -4.60 5.11
CA PHE A 111 -7.19 -4.43 6.57
C PHE A 111 -6.72 -5.69 7.30
N PRO A 112 -6.28 -5.58 8.58
CA PRO A 112 -5.83 -6.73 9.37
C PRO A 112 -6.86 -7.86 9.48
N LYS A 113 -8.16 -7.51 9.52
CA LYS A 113 -9.26 -8.49 9.55
C LYS A 113 -9.31 -9.39 8.31
N ASP A 114 -8.87 -8.87 7.16
CA ASP A 114 -8.86 -9.63 5.90
C ASP A 114 -7.76 -10.71 5.97
N ILE A 115 -6.56 -10.34 6.46
CA ILE A 115 -5.45 -11.29 6.68
C ILE A 115 -5.83 -12.35 7.72
N GLN A 116 -6.42 -11.93 8.84
CA GLN A 116 -6.85 -12.85 9.90
C GLN A 116 -7.88 -13.85 9.39
N LEU A 117 -8.84 -13.38 8.57
CA LEU A 117 -9.84 -14.24 7.96
C LEU A 117 -9.21 -15.20 6.94
N THR A 118 -8.28 -14.75 6.10
CA THR A 118 -7.53 -15.62 5.18
C THR A 118 -6.81 -16.73 5.93
N ARG A 119 -6.07 -16.40 6.99
CA ARG A 119 -5.36 -17.40 7.82
C ARG A 119 -6.32 -18.41 8.43
N ARG A 120 -7.50 -17.95 8.86
CA ARG A 120 -8.55 -18.82 9.43
C ARG A 120 -9.15 -19.76 8.39
N ILE A 121 -9.38 -19.28 7.16
CA ILE A 121 -9.95 -20.08 6.06
C ILE A 121 -8.94 -21.09 5.52
N ARG A 122 -7.66 -20.71 5.40
CA ARG A 122 -6.57 -21.61 5.00
C ARG A 122 -6.32 -22.74 6.00
N GLY A 123 -6.89 -22.66 7.20
CA GLY A 123 -6.78 -23.68 8.23
C GLY A 123 -5.39 -23.74 8.87
N ILE A 124 -5.17 -24.83 9.63
CA ILE A 124 -3.97 -25.01 10.45
C ILE A 124 -2.74 -25.16 9.56
N GLU A 125 -2.83 -25.94 8.49
CA GLU A 125 -1.70 -26.24 7.59
C GLU A 125 -1.29 -25.07 6.68
N GLY A 126 -2.25 -24.25 6.23
CA GLY A 126 -2.00 -23.19 5.26
C GLY A 126 -1.88 -21.77 5.85
N GLY A 127 -2.28 -21.56 7.11
CA GLY A 127 -2.46 -20.22 7.66
C GLY A 127 -1.89 -20.00 9.06
N LEU A 128 -1.83 -21.01 9.93
CA LEU A 128 -1.46 -20.81 11.33
C LEU A 128 0.03 -20.99 11.61
N GLY A 129 0.74 -21.85 10.86
CA GLY A 129 2.14 -22.15 11.11
C GLY A 129 2.32 -23.00 12.36
#